data_AF-A0A0G1L813-F1
#
_entry.id   AF-A0A0G1L813-F1
#
_cell.length_a   1.000
_cell.length_b   1.000
_cell.length_c   1.000
_cell.angle_alpha   90.00
_cell.angle_beta   90.00
_cell.angle_gamma   90.00
#
_symmetry.space_group_name_H-M   'P 1'
#
loop_
_entity.id
_entity.type
_entity.pdbx_description
1 polymer ?
#
loop_
_entity_poly.entity_id
_entity_poly.type
_entity_poly.pdbx_seq_one_letter_code
_entity_poly.pdbx_strand_id
1 'polypeptide(L)'
;MLEAKLIVAIKSTVYLFVFVSLFVYLYYRYFWTNKDARHLFLIFASAFGLIVWAKFLIGLFHKEYIPALLFFYAIPSPKLTSLIWLLIALAAFFVFLYFRKKIEAFSPHKFLASLFLVFLVFSLGVAGVREGVKSIADPFTRTFWEYSGNMNKVETTKDFLHNYISLLPGLAKHSITHPPGYTLVLYFVYKYFNAGFFGEALWVVFIAGLTLWPLYFLWKYFLDELEVRRALEIFIFVPSVVMMTATSMDGVFMFLVWSAITLLYIGWRKNIWFSGLGSLAAALALFSNFIFLLLGPFFLFWAWLSLKQAVVADRIKIVLRILFALAVFILFFFAIKQWSDYSIIDNFFSARLANSEAVKSNFESAQIYFLYVFMNIVNFLIYFGLPLVYVFFQGWPTTFKESNILFKSGVLILLFFLAVGVFQANVERLWLFILPFFLMFPNKLFKEENQSLFNPFLFLMLFQIVVTQVLFYTFF
;
A
#
# COMPACT_ATOMS: atom_id res chain seq x y z
N MET A 1 -31.71 -10.00 14.90
CA MET A 1 -30.53 -9.71 14.04
C MET A 1 -30.81 -8.62 12.99
N LEU A 2 -31.99 -8.59 12.36
CA LEU A 2 -32.36 -7.58 11.35
C LEU A 2 -32.43 -6.15 11.95
N GLU A 3 -33.08 -5.99 13.12
CA GLU A 3 -33.20 -4.69 13.81
C GLU A 3 -31.84 -4.08 14.16
N ALA A 4 -30.90 -4.89 14.67
CA ALA A 4 -29.55 -4.43 15.01
C ALA A 4 -28.79 -3.92 13.78
N LYS A 5 -28.92 -4.58 12.61
CA LYS A 5 -28.30 -4.13 11.36
C LYS A 5 -28.93 -2.82 10.86
N LEU A 6 -30.26 -2.68 10.96
CA LEU A 6 -30.97 -1.46 10.57
C LEU A 6 -30.56 -0.25 11.42
N ILE A 7 -30.45 -0.43 12.74
CA ILE A 7 -30.01 0.62 13.66
C ILE A 7 -28.58 1.09 13.32
N VAL A 8 -27.67 0.16 13.03
CA VAL A 8 -26.29 0.49 12.62
C VAL A 8 -26.28 1.25 11.30
N ALA A 9 -27.10 0.86 10.33
CA ALA A 9 -27.23 1.55 9.05
C ALA A 9 -27.74 2.98 9.22
N ILE A 10 -28.85 3.18 9.96
CA ILE A 10 -29.43 4.51 10.21
C ILE A 10 -28.41 5.42 10.91
N LYS A 11 -27.77 4.95 11.97
CA LYS A 11 -26.74 5.73 12.69
C LYS A 11 -25.60 6.14 11.76
N SER A 12 -25.10 5.19 10.98
CA SER A 12 -24.00 5.44 10.05
C SER A 12 -24.40 6.45 8.96
N THR A 13 -25.63 6.39 8.45
CA THR A 13 -26.18 7.37 7.50
C THR A 13 -26.27 8.76 8.10
N VAL A 14 -26.78 8.90 9.33
CA VAL A 14 -26.88 10.21 10.01
C VAL A 14 -25.49 10.81 10.23
N TYR A 15 -24.55 10.02 10.75
CA TYR A 15 -23.19 10.53 10.98
C TYR A 15 -22.47 10.88 9.69
N LEU A 16 -22.63 10.08 8.63
CA LEU A 16 -22.05 10.39 7.34
C LEU A 16 -22.66 11.66 6.76
N PHE A 17 -23.98 11.85 6.89
CA PHE A 17 -24.64 13.10 6.47
C PHE A 17 -24.04 14.30 7.19
N VAL A 18 -23.93 14.25 8.53
CA VAL A 18 -23.31 15.33 9.32
C VAL A 18 -21.87 15.58 8.89
N PHE A 19 -21.07 14.53 8.71
CA PHE A 19 -19.67 14.64 8.25
C PHE A 19 -19.59 15.30 6.87
N VAL A 20 -20.39 14.86 5.91
CA VAL A 20 -20.41 15.40 4.54
C VAL A 20 -20.86 16.86 4.55
N SER A 21 -21.94 17.21 5.27
CA SER A 21 -22.41 18.59 5.37
C SER A 21 -21.36 19.52 5.99
N LEU A 22 -20.72 19.09 7.09
CA LEU A 22 -19.65 19.86 7.73
C LEU A 22 -18.44 19.99 6.80
N PHE A 23 -18.04 18.91 6.14
CA PHE A 23 -16.94 18.92 5.17
C PHE A 23 -17.19 19.92 4.04
N VAL A 24 -18.37 19.86 3.42
CA VAL A 24 -18.74 20.77 2.31
C VAL A 24 -18.76 22.21 2.80
N TYR A 25 -19.33 22.48 3.98
CA TYR A 25 -19.31 23.82 4.58
C TYR A 25 -17.88 24.33 4.80
N LEU A 26 -17.00 23.52 5.40
CA LEU A 26 -15.61 23.90 5.62
C LEU A 26 -14.86 24.10 4.30
N TYR A 27 -15.04 23.20 3.33
CA TYR A 27 -14.42 23.35 2.02
C TYR A 27 -14.85 24.65 1.34
N TYR A 28 -16.16 24.93 1.37
CA TYR A 28 -16.73 26.15 0.83
C TYR A 28 -16.15 27.39 1.53
N ARG A 29 -16.10 27.38 2.86
CA ARG A 29 -15.65 28.52 3.66
C ARG A 29 -14.17 28.84 3.44
N TYR A 30 -13.31 27.83 3.35
CA TYR A 30 -11.85 28.03 3.35
C TYR A 30 -11.21 28.00 1.97
N PHE A 31 -11.80 27.31 0.98
CA PHE A 31 -11.13 27.05 -0.30
C PHE A 31 -11.90 27.52 -1.54
N TRP A 32 -13.18 27.88 -1.42
CA TRP A 32 -14.03 28.18 -2.59
C TRP A 32 -13.63 29.43 -3.37
N THR A 33 -12.94 30.37 -2.73
CA THR A 33 -12.41 31.57 -3.39
C THR A 33 -11.32 31.24 -4.41
N ASN A 34 -10.63 30.10 -4.25
CA ASN A 34 -9.67 29.60 -5.22
C ASN A 34 -10.40 28.86 -6.35
N LYS A 35 -10.32 29.41 -7.57
CA LYS A 35 -10.98 28.86 -8.77
C LYS A 35 -10.58 27.41 -9.05
N ASP A 36 -9.31 27.08 -8.90
CA ASP A 36 -8.79 25.72 -9.15
C ASP A 36 -9.26 24.74 -8.08
N ALA A 37 -9.30 25.16 -6.81
CA ALA A 37 -9.84 24.34 -5.74
C ALA A 37 -11.34 24.05 -5.94
N ARG A 38 -12.12 25.08 -6.29
CA ARG A 38 -13.54 24.92 -6.62
C ARG A 38 -13.74 23.94 -7.79
N HIS A 39 -12.96 24.07 -8.85
CA HIS A 39 -13.05 23.17 -10.00
C HIS A 39 -12.68 21.73 -9.64
N LEU A 40 -11.60 21.55 -8.88
CA LEU A 40 -11.16 20.26 -8.35
C LEU A 40 -12.27 19.61 -7.51
N PHE A 41 -12.91 20.37 -6.61
CA PHE A 41 -14.02 19.87 -5.79
C PHE A 41 -15.20 19.40 -6.63
N LEU A 42 -15.64 20.19 -7.62
CA LEU A 42 -16.80 19.83 -8.43
C LEU A 42 -16.56 18.54 -9.21
N ILE A 43 -15.38 18.37 -9.79
CA ILE A 43 -15.01 17.15 -10.52
C ILE A 43 -14.92 15.97 -9.56
N PHE A 44 -14.21 16.14 -8.44
CA PHE A 44 -14.06 15.10 -7.43
C PHE A 44 -15.42 14.64 -6.87
N ALA A 45 -16.25 15.58 -6.40
CA ALA A 45 -17.53 15.28 -5.79
C ALA A 45 -18.47 14.57 -6.76
N SER A 46 -18.46 14.97 -8.04
CA SER A 46 -19.26 14.33 -9.09
C SER A 46 -18.77 12.91 -9.37
N ALA A 47 -17.46 12.73 -9.59
CA ALA A 47 -16.87 11.43 -9.89
C ALA A 47 -17.01 10.45 -8.72
N PHE A 48 -16.65 10.88 -7.52
CA PHE A 48 -16.74 10.05 -6.32
C PHE A 48 -18.20 9.75 -5.94
N GLY A 49 -19.10 10.74 -6.05
CA GLY A 49 -20.53 10.55 -5.83
C GLY A 49 -21.13 9.53 -6.79
N LEU A 50 -20.77 9.58 -8.08
CA LEU A 50 -21.19 8.61 -9.09
C LEU A 50 -20.67 7.20 -8.76
N ILE A 51 -19.41 7.07 -8.37
CA ILE A 51 -18.80 5.79 -7.99
C ILE A 51 -19.51 5.18 -6.77
N VAL A 52 -19.74 5.99 -5.73
CA VAL A 52 -20.46 5.56 -4.52
C VAL A 52 -21.88 5.12 -4.89
N TRP A 53 -22.61 5.94 -5.64
CA TRP A 53 -23.98 5.63 -6.07
C TRP A 53 -24.06 4.35 -6.90
N ALA A 54 -23.20 4.21 -7.91
CA ALA A 54 -23.15 3.02 -8.75
C ALA A 54 -22.84 1.76 -7.91
N LYS A 55 -21.91 1.86 -6.96
CA LYS A 55 -21.57 0.72 -6.08
C LYS A 55 -22.75 0.32 -5.18
N PHE A 56 -23.49 1.29 -4.65
CA PHE A 56 -24.71 1.02 -3.88
C PHE A 56 -25.80 0.36 -4.73
N LEU A 57 -26.04 0.84 -5.96
CA LEU A 57 -27.01 0.23 -6.86
C LEU A 57 -26.65 -1.23 -7.15
N ILE A 58 -25.39 -1.51 -7.49
CA ILE A 58 -24.97 -2.88 -7.78
C ILE A 58 -25.20 -3.78 -6.55
N GLY A 59 -24.84 -3.31 -5.35
CA GLY A 59 -25.07 -4.05 -4.10
C GLY A 59 -26.55 -4.29 -3.76
N LEU A 60 -27.47 -3.45 -4.24
CA LEU A 60 -28.92 -3.64 -4.06
C LEU A 60 -29.50 -4.69 -5.02
N PHE A 61 -29.03 -4.71 -6.28
CA PHE A 61 -29.65 -5.50 -7.36
C PHE A 61 -28.96 -6.83 -7.68
N HIS A 62 -27.75 -7.10 -7.18
CA HIS A 62 -27.04 -8.37 -7.41
C HIS A 62 -26.61 -9.01 -6.09
N LYS A 63 -27.06 -10.24 -5.84
CA LYS A 63 -26.78 -11.02 -4.61
C LYS A 63 -25.89 -12.25 -4.84
N GLU A 64 -25.58 -12.62 -6.08
CA GLU A 64 -24.74 -13.77 -6.43
C GLU A 64 -23.36 -13.38 -6.98
N TYR A 65 -22.41 -14.34 -6.97
CA TYR A 65 -20.97 -14.10 -7.09
C TYR A 65 -20.46 -14.11 -8.54
N ILE A 66 -20.08 -12.94 -9.02
CA ILE A 66 -19.14 -12.64 -10.12
C ILE A 66 -18.40 -11.38 -9.56
N PRO A 67 -17.07 -11.19 -9.65
CA PRO A 67 -16.16 -10.73 -8.56
C PRO A 67 -16.59 -9.47 -7.75
N ALA A 68 -17.49 -9.58 -6.76
CA ALA A 68 -18.02 -8.49 -5.90
C ALA A 68 -18.23 -7.12 -6.59
N LEU A 69 -18.58 -7.18 -7.88
CA LEU A 69 -18.64 -6.22 -8.99
C LEU A 69 -19.26 -4.87 -8.62
N LEU A 70 -18.84 -3.68 -9.07
CA LEU A 70 -17.74 -3.19 -9.90
C LEU A 70 -17.33 -1.79 -9.39
N PHE A 71 -16.27 -1.22 -9.99
CA PHE A 71 -15.45 -0.05 -9.59
C PHE A 71 -14.31 -0.37 -8.61
N PHE A 72 -14.57 -0.98 -7.46
CA PHE A 72 -13.51 -1.36 -6.51
C PHE A 72 -13.92 -2.51 -5.58
N TYR A 73 -12.96 -3.21 -4.99
CA TYR A 73 -13.17 -4.41 -4.16
C TYR A 73 -13.53 -4.02 -2.72
N ALA A 74 -14.78 -3.63 -2.51
CA ALA A 74 -15.34 -3.41 -1.18
C ALA A 74 -16.85 -3.59 -1.20
N ILE A 75 -17.45 -4.04 -0.09
CA ILE A 75 -18.91 -4.24 0.00
C ILE A 75 -19.54 -3.09 0.78
N PRO A 76 -20.63 -2.48 0.27
CA PRO A 76 -21.38 -1.48 1.04
C PRO A 76 -21.75 -2.01 2.42
N SER A 77 -21.25 -1.35 3.45
CA SER A 77 -21.36 -1.76 4.84
C SER A 77 -21.18 -0.51 5.73
N PRO A 78 -22.17 0.40 5.70
CA PRO A 78 -22.09 1.66 6.43
C PRO A 78 -21.95 1.36 7.93
N LYS A 79 -20.78 1.68 8.49
CA LYS A 79 -20.45 1.39 9.88
C LYS A 79 -19.59 2.50 10.46
N LEU A 80 -20.23 3.39 11.20
CA LEU A 80 -19.59 4.42 12.00
C LEU A 80 -20.07 4.28 13.44
N THR A 81 -19.43 3.39 14.20
CA THR A 81 -19.82 3.15 15.60
C THR A 81 -18.90 3.85 16.60
N SER A 82 -17.73 4.32 16.18
CA SER A 82 -16.75 4.94 17.08
C SER A 82 -16.36 6.37 16.68
N LEU A 83 -17.11 7.34 17.21
CA LEU A 83 -16.83 8.76 16.96
C LEU A 83 -15.47 9.21 17.48
N ILE A 84 -14.98 8.62 18.58
CA ILE A 84 -13.69 9.00 19.16
C ILE A 84 -12.53 8.74 18.18
N TRP A 85 -12.56 7.62 17.45
CA TRP A 85 -11.52 7.30 16.46
C TRP A 85 -11.62 8.17 15.21
N LEU A 86 -12.84 8.55 14.80
CA LEU A 86 -13.02 9.57 13.77
C LEU A 86 -12.43 10.91 14.22
N LEU A 87 -12.69 11.34 15.47
CA LEU A 87 -12.12 12.56 16.02
C LEU A 87 -10.59 12.50 16.10
N ILE A 88 -10.00 11.34 16.45
CA ILE A 88 -8.54 11.14 16.42
C ILE A 88 -7.98 11.33 15.01
N ALA A 89 -8.61 10.71 13.99
CA ALA A 89 -8.19 10.86 12.60
C ALA A 89 -8.30 12.32 12.13
N LEU A 90 -9.41 12.99 12.42
CA LEU A 90 -9.61 14.40 12.09
C LEU A 90 -8.61 15.30 12.81
N ALA A 91 -8.39 15.08 14.11
CA ALA A 91 -7.42 15.85 14.89
C ALA A 91 -6.01 15.70 14.32
N ALA A 92 -5.55 14.47 14.03
CA ALA A 92 -4.25 14.24 13.41
C ALA A 92 -4.10 14.99 12.08
N PHE A 93 -5.13 14.93 11.22
CA PHE A 93 -5.14 15.61 9.94
C PHE A 93 -5.15 17.14 10.07
N PHE A 94 -6.00 17.71 10.92
CA PHE A 94 -6.11 19.17 11.09
C PHE A 94 -4.89 19.75 11.79
N VAL A 95 -4.33 19.05 12.78
CA VAL A 95 -3.06 19.43 13.42
C VAL A 95 -1.93 19.40 12.38
N PHE A 96 -1.87 18.36 11.55
CA PHE A 96 -0.92 18.31 10.44
C PHE A 96 -1.10 19.50 9.49
N LEU A 97 -2.32 19.76 9.00
CA LEU A 97 -2.57 20.89 8.08
C LEU A 97 -2.19 22.25 8.70
N TYR A 98 -2.48 22.46 9.98
CA TYR A 98 -2.15 23.68 10.70
C TYR A 98 -0.63 23.88 10.80
N PHE A 99 0.12 22.81 11.12
CA PHE A 99 1.58 22.87 11.27
C PHE A 99 2.36 22.53 9.99
N ARG A 100 1.70 22.22 8.87
CA ARG A 100 2.31 21.66 7.65
C ARG A 100 3.51 22.45 7.18
N LYS A 101 3.39 23.78 7.03
CA LYS A 101 4.50 24.63 6.57
C LYS A 101 5.72 24.58 7.52
N LYS A 102 5.49 24.45 8.82
CA LYS A 102 6.57 24.31 9.80
C LYS A 102 7.22 22.92 9.70
N ILE A 103 6.41 21.88 9.53
CA ILE A 103 6.89 20.51 9.30
C ILE A 103 7.73 20.44 8.02
N GLU A 104 7.24 21.02 6.91
CA GLU A 104 7.93 21.11 5.62
C GLU A 104 9.27 21.85 5.74
N ALA A 105 9.43 22.77 6.69
CA ALA A 105 10.68 23.49 6.96
C ALA A 105 11.66 22.76 7.90
N PHE A 106 11.27 21.62 8.49
CA PHE A 106 12.14 20.89 9.40
C PHE A 106 13.36 20.26 8.71
N SER A 107 14.39 19.90 9.49
CA SER A 107 15.45 19.04 8.99
C SER A 107 14.87 17.70 8.50
N PRO A 108 15.53 17.01 7.54
CA PRO A 108 15.00 15.79 6.93
C PRO A 108 14.47 14.75 7.94
N HIS A 109 15.25 14.45 8.98
CA HIS A 109 14.85 13.47 9.98
C HIS A 109 13.66 13.92 10.84
N LYS A 110 13.59 15.21 11.19
CA LYS A 110 12.45 15.78 11.94
C LYS A 110 11.18 15.80 11.08
N PHE A 111 11.32 16.11 9.79
CA PHE A 111 10.23 16.03 8.82
C PHE A 111 9.69 14.59 8.71
N LEU A 112 10.57 13.60 8.50
CA LEU A 112 10.16 12.19 8.39
C LEU A 112 9.54 11.66 9.67
N ALA A 113 10.11 11.99 10.84
CA ALA A 113 9.53 11.61 12.14
C ALA A 113 8.15 12.25 12.37
N SER A 114 7.95 13.49 11.91
CA SER A 114 6.65 14.17 12.00
C SER A 114 5.62 13.49 11.10
N LEU A 115 5.97 13.21 9.84
CA LEU A 115 5.08 12.49 8.92
C LEU A 115 4.78 11.07 9.40
N PHE A 116 5.76 10.39 9.95
CA PHE A 116 5.60 9.07 10.55
C PHE A 116 4.57 9.07 11.67
N LEU A 117 4.68 10.02 12.61
CA LEU A 117 3.74 10.15 13.71
C LEU A 117 2.32 10.48 13.21
N VAL A 118 2.21 11.41 12.26
CA VAL A 118 0.92 11.75 11.63
C VAL A 118 0.33 10.52 10.97
N PHE A 119 1.11 9.79 10.17
CA PHE A 119 0.66 8.57 9.49
C PHE A 119 0.18 7.49 10.47
N LEU A 120 0.93 7.26 11.55
CA LEU A 120 0.59 6.28 12.57
C LEU A 120 -0.75 6.61 13.23
N VAL A 121 -0.90 7.83 13.76
CA VAL A 121 -2.12 8.26 14.44
C VAL A 121 -3.30 8.32 13.48
N PHE A 122 -3.09 8.83 12.27
CA PHE A 122 -4.14 8.96 11.27
C PHE A 122 -4.64 7.61 10.77
N SER A 123 -3.75 6.68 10.40
CA SER A 123 -4.11 5.35 9.90
C SER A 123 -4.83 4.51 10.96
N LEU A 124 -4.37 4.56 12.22
CA LEU A 124 -5.06 3.92 13.33
C LEU A 124 -6.42 4.57 13.64
N GLY A 125 -6.47 5.91 13.59
CA GLY A 125 -7.69 6.69 13.63
C GLY A 125 -8.72 6.18 12.64
N VAL A 126 -8.35 6.11 11.36
CA VAL A 126 -9.18 5.64 10.24
C VAL A 126 -9.60 4.17 10.44
N ALA A 127 -8.66 3.28 10.77
CA ALA A 127 -8.97 1.88 11.01
C ALA A 127 -9.98 1.67 12.18
N GLY A 128 -9.91 2.53 13.21
CA GLY A 128 -10.81 2.52 14.36
C GLY A 128 -12.19 3.14 14.13
N VAL A 129 -12.44 3.85 13.02
CA VAL A 129 -13.73 4.53 12.76
C VAL A 129 -14.94 3.59 12.85
N ARG A 130 -14.76 2.34 12.41
CA ARG A 130 -15.85 1.38 12.32
C ARG A 130 -16.30 0.83 13.67
N GLU A 131 -15.40 0.24 14.46
CA GLU A 131 -15.69 -0.44 15.75
C GLU A 131 -14.60 -0.20 16.81
N GLY A 132 -13.83 0.88 16.66
CA GLY A 132 -12.72 1.21 17.53
C GLY A 132 -11.61 0.18 17.49
N VAL A 133 -11.08 -0.18 18.67
CA VAL A 133 -9.97 -1.14 18.82
C VAL A 133 -10.27 -2.47 18.11
N LYS A 134 -11.53 -2.91 18.14
CA LYS A 134 -11.93 -4.16 17.47
C LYS A 134 -11.67 -4.11 15.97
N SER A 135 -12.02 -3.02 15.28
CA SER A 135 -11.81 -2.94 13.83
C SER A 135 -10.34 -2.79 13.44
N ILE A 136 -9.49 -2.30 14.35
CA ILE A 136 -8.05 -2.26 14.15
C ILE A 136 -7.46 -3.68 14.23
N ALA A 137 -7.91 -4.48 15.18
CA ALA A 137 -7.44 -5.85 15.37
C ALA A 137 -8.10 -6.88 14.43
N ASP A 138 -9.31 -6.58 13.94
CA ASP A 138 -10.16 -7.48 13.12
C ASP A 138 -9.40 -8.25 12.04
N PRO A 139 -8.53 -7.63 11.23
CA PRO A 139 -7.77 -8.33 10.19
C PRO A 139 -6.96 -9.51 10.75
N PHE A 140 -6.31 -9.34 11.90
CA PHE A 140 -5.46 -10.36 12.50
C PHE A 140 -6.26 -11.41 13.31
N THR A 141 -7.54 -11.15 13.59
CA THR A 141 -8.39 -12.13 14.31
C THR A 141 -8.88 -13.28 13.42
N ARG A 142 -8.78 -13.15 12.09
CA ARG A 142 -9.30 -14.12 11.11
C ARG A 142 -8.32 -15.25 10.86
N THR A 143 -8.05 -16.02 11.91
CA THR A 143 -7.03 -17.08 11.92
C THR A 143 -7.22 -18.17 10.85
N PHE A 144 -8.42 -18.33 10.30
CA PHE A 144 -8.64 -19.23 9.16
C PHE A 144 -8.05 -18.69 7.84
N TRP A 145 -8.11 -17.37 7.63
CA TRP A 145 -7.67 -16.73 6.38
C TRP A 145 -6.25 -16.19 6.49
N GLU A 146 -5.91 -15.57 7.62
CA GLU A 146 -4.73 -14.73 7.76
C GLU A 146 -3.56 -15.40 8.48
N TYR A 147 -2.35 -14.90 8.20
CA TYR A 147 -1.08 -15.47 8.66
C TYR A 147 -0.98 -15.63 10.19
N SER A 148 -1.68 -14.78 10.95
CA SER A 148 -1.78 -14.84 12.42
C SER A 148 -2.32 -16.17 12.93
N GLY A 149 -3.14 -16.87 12.13
CA GLY A 149 -3.68 -18.18 12.48
C GLY A 149 -2.68 -19.32 12.49
N ASN A 150 -1.47 -19.10 11.98
CA ASN A 150 -0.42 -20.12 11.98
C ASN A 150 0.56 -20.00 13.14
N MET A 151 0.49 -18.94 13.95
CA MET A 151 1.50 -18.67 14.98
C MET A 151 1.60 -19.79 16.02
N ASN A 152 0.48 -20.44 16.33
CA ASN A 152 0.42 -21.59 17.24
C ASN A 152 1.09 -22.86 16.68
N LYS A 153 1.40 -22.89 15.38
CA LYS A 153 2.12 -24.00 14.72
C LYS A 153 3.63 -23.82 14.76
N VAL A 154 4.12 -22.70 15.28
CA VAL A 154 5.54 -22.40 15.40
C VAL A 154 6.03 -22.80 16.79
N GLU A 155 6.33 -24.08 16.98
CA GLU A 155 6.96 -24.58 18.21
C GLU A 155 8.38 -24.02 18.34
N THR A 156 9.20 -24.29 17.33
CA THR A 156 10.47 -23.61 17.08
C THR A 156 10.50 -23.08 15.66
N THR A 157 11.25 -22.00 15.43
CA THR A 157 11.42 -21.44 14.08
C THR A 157 12.08 -22.45 13.13
N LYS A 158 13.02 -23.26 13.63
CA LYS A 158 13.71 -24.26 12.83
C LYS A 158 12.75 -25.37 12.38
N ASP A 159 11.97 -25.92 13.31
CA ASP A 159 11.07 -27.03 13.02
C ASP A 159 9.89 -26.59 12.14
N PHE A 160 9.38 -25.37 12.37
CA PHE A 160 8.35 -24.80 11.51
C PHE A 160 8.82 -24.63 10.07
N LEU A 161 10.05 -24.16 9.87
CA LEU A 161 10.64 -24.01 8.54
C LEU A 161 10.91 -25.35 7.88
N HIS A 162 11.49 -26.29 8.62
CA HIS A 162 11.74 -27.66 8.15
C HIS A 162 10.46 -28.32 7.61
N ASN A 163 9.37 -28.17 8.35
CA ASN A 163 8.08 -28.78 8.03
C ASN A 163 7.14 -27.86 7.23
N TYR A 164 7.57 -26.68 6.78
CA TYR A 164 6.64 -25.68 6.24
C TYR A 164 5.82 -26.21 5.05
N ILE A 165 6.49 -26.91 4.12
CA ILE A 165 5.87 -27.46 2.92
C ILE A 165 4.84 -28.55 3.27
N SER A 166 5.14 -29.43 4.23
CA SER A 166 4.20 -30.47 4.67
C SER A 166 3.03 -29.89 5.46
N LEU A 167 3.22 -28.75 6.13
CA LEU A 167 2.18 -28.04 6.87
C LEU A 167 1.21 -27.26 5.96
N LEU A 168 1.58 -26.94 4.70
CA LEU A 168 0.80 -26.11 3.78
C LEU A 168 -0.71 -26.43 3.75
N PRO A 169 -1.16 -27.70 3.62
CA PRO A 169 -2.58 -28.02 3.54
C PRO A 169 -3.40 -27.61 4.77
N GLY A 170 -2.74 -27.52 5.93
CA GLY A 170 -3.36 -27.13 7.18
C GLY A 170 -3.23 -25.65 7.52
N LEU A 171 -2.36 -24.88 6.83
CA LEU A 171 -2.15 -23.46 7.13
C LEU A 171 -3.37 -22.60 6.78
N ALA A 172 -3.41 -21.40 7.33
CA ALA A 172 -4.37 -20.37 6.96
C ALA A 172 -4.37 -20.13 5.45
N LYS A 173 -5.53 -19.83 4.86
CA LYS A 173 -5.72 -19.81 3.39
C LYS A 173 -4.74 -18.93 2.64
N HIS A 174 -4.42 -17.72 3.15
CA HIS A 174 -3.44 -16.85 2.51
C HIS A 174 -2.01 -17.41 2.60
N SER A 175 -1.70 -18.23 3.60
CA SER A 175 -0.34 -18.76 3.81
C SER A 175 0.02 -19.89 2.86
N ILE A 176 -0.96 -20.60 2.33
CA ILE A 176 -0.75 -21.73 1.42
C ILE A 176 -0.04 -21.28 0.13
N THR A 177 -0.29 -20.06 -0.31
CA THR A 177 0.28 -19.48 -1.54
C THR A 177 1.50 -18.59 -1.29
N HIS A 178 1.99 -18.52 -0.05
CA HIS A 178 3.04 -17.61 0.37
C HIS A 178 4.20 -18.33 1.08
N PRO A 179 5.40 -17.73 1.10
CA PRO A 179 6.48 -18.18 1.96
C PRO A 179 6.25 -17.81 3.44
N PRO A 180 6.99 -18.43 4.38
CA PRO A 180 6.71 -18.35 5.81
C PRO A 180 6.99 -16.98 6.45
N GLY A 181 7.57 -16.02 5.72
CA GLY A 181 8.06 -14.77 6.27
C GLY A 181 7.02 -13.98 7.05
N TYR A 182 5.80 -13.82 6.52
CA TYR A 182 4.74 -13.10 7.24
C TYR A 182 4.33 -13.78 8.55
N THR A 183 4.17 -15.11 8.53
CA THR A 183 3.86 -15.90 9.73
C THR A 183 4.96 -15.73 10.79
N LEU A 184 6.23 -15.82 10.38
CA LEU A 184 7.36 -15.67 11.30
C LEU A 184 7.48 -14.25 11.87
N VAL A 185 7.21 -13.23 11.05
CA VAL A 185 7.18 -11.85 11.50
C VAL A 185 6.13 -11.67 12.61
N LEU A 186 4.89 -12.12 12.39
CA LEU A 186 3.83 -12.04 13.41
C LEU A 186 4.17 -12.87 14.64
N TYR A 187 4.68 -14.09 14.45
CA TYR A 187 5.13 -14.94 15.55
C TYR A 187 6.19 -14.27 16.43
N PHE A 188 7.17 -13.57 15.85
CA PHE A 188 8.18 -12.88 16.65
C PHE A 188 7.61 -11.67 17.39
N VAL A 189 6.66 -10.96 16.78
CA VAL A 189 5.95 -9.86 17.46
C VAL A 189 5.17 -10.38 18.66
N TYR A 190 4.40 -11.45 18.45
CA TYR A 190 3.70 -12.15 19.53
C TYR A 190 4.66 -12.66 20.61
N LYS A 191 5.72 -13.40 20.23
CA LYS A 191 6.66 -14.05 21.16
C LYS A 191 7.45 -13.09 22.03
N TYR A 192 8.01 -12.03 21.44
CA TYR A 192 8.93 -11.15 22.16
C TYR A 192 8.25 -9.96 22.82
N PHE A 193 7.09 -9.53 22.33
CA PHE A 193 6.35 -8.39 22.90
C PHE A 193 5.06 -8.81 23.60
N ASN A 194 4.73 -10.11 23.63
CA ASN A 194 3.44 -10.63 24.12
C ASN A 194 2.25 -9.89 23.48
N ALA A 195 2.41 -9.51 22.21
CA ALA A 195 1.45 -8.70 21.48
C ALA A 195 0.27 -9.58 21.04
N GLY A 196 -0.95 -9.24 21.47
CA GLY A 196 -2.15 -9.80 20.84
C GLY A 196 -2.43 -9.18 19.45
N PHE A 197 -3.52 -9.58 18.81
CA PHE A 197 -3.91 -9.10 17.47
C PHE A 197 -3.93 -7.57 17.31
N PHE A 198 -4.32 -6.84 18.35
CA PHE A 198 -4.24 -5.38 18.33
C PHE A 198 -2.79 -4.88 18.26
N GLY A 199 -1.89 -5.46 19.06
CA GLY A 199 -0.47 -5.12 19.04
C GLY A 199 0.20 -5.48 17.71
N GLU A 200 -0.20 -6.58 17.08
CA GLU A 200 0.23 -6.93 15.72
C GLU A 200 -0.20 -5.88 14.69
N ALA A 201 -1.46 -5.44 14.74
CA ALA A 201 -1.94 -4.37 13.86
C ALA A 201 -1.15 -3.07 14.06
N LEU A 202 -0.90 -2.67 15.31
CA LEU A 202 -0.05 -1.50 15.62
C LEU A 202 1.35 -1.66 15.03
N TRP A 203 1.94 -2.84 15.16
CA TRP A 203 3.28 -3.12 14.67
C TRP A 203 3.34 -3.08 13.13
N VAL A 204 2.33 -3.60 12.44
CA VAL A 204 2.27 -3.53 10.97
C VAL A 204 2.16 -2.08 10.48
N VAL A 205 1.30 -1.26 11.09
CA VAL A 205 1.19 0.17 10.76
C VAL A 205 2.51 0.90 11.05
N PHE A 206 3.16 0.58 12.17
CA PHE A 206 4.47 1.11 12.51
C PHE A 206 5.51 0.80 11.42
N ILE A 207 5.66 -0.46 11.02
CA ILE A 207 6.64 -0.85 10.00
C ILE A 207 6.34 -0.22 8.64
N ALA A 208 5.07 -0.18 8.24
CA ALA A 208 4.69 0.46 7.00
C ALA A 208 5.01 1.96 6.99
N GLY A 209 4.83 2.67 8.12
CA GLY A 209 5.24 4.07 8.26
C GLY A 209 6.74 4.29 8.07
N LEU A 210 7.59 3.30 8.40
CA LEU A 210 9.03 3.38 8.16
C LEU A 210 9.39 3.45 6.67
N THR A 211 8.47 3.12 5.76
CA THR A 211 8.62 3.28 4.30
C THR A 211 8.96 4.71 3.90
N LEU A 212 8.60 5.71 4.71
CA LEU A 212 8.93 7.12 4.46
C LEU A 212 10.44 7.37 4.28
N TRP A 213 11.30 6.67 5.03
CA TRP A 213 12.76 6.84 4.94
C TRP A 213 13.33 6.38 3.60
N PRO A 214 13.14 5.12 3.16
CA PRO A 214 13.65 4.69 1.87
C PRO A 214 13.08 5.55 0.73
N LEU A 215 11.79 5.89 0.77
CA LEU A 215 11.20 6.79 -0.23
C LEU A 215 11.90 8.16 -0.27
N TYR A 216 12.06 8.84 0.87
CA TYR A 216 12.73 10.13 0.93
C TYR A 216 14.14 10.09 0.31
N PHE A 217 14.96 9.12 0.72
CA PHE A 217 16.34 9.04 0.25
C PHE A 217 16.46 8.65 -1.21
N LEU A 218 15.55 7.82 -1.74
CA LEU A 218 15.52 7.46 -3.15
C LEU A 218 14.99 8.60 -4.01
N TRP A 219 13.89 9.24 -3.61
CA TRP A 219 13.20 10.25 -4.40
C TRP A 219 14.03 11.51 -4.61
N LYS A 220 14.93 11.84 -3.68
CA LYS A 220 15.92 12.91 -3.82
C LYS A 220 16.89 12.77 -5.00
N TYR A 221 16.96 11.59 -5.64
CA TYR A 221 17.71 11.42 -6.87
C TYR A 221 16.93 11.85 -8.12
N PHE A 222 15.63 12.09 -8.00
CA PHE A 222 14.73 12.32 -9.13
C PHE A 222 13.89 13.60 -9.02
N LEU A 223 13.81 14.18 -7.82
CA LEU A 223 12.98 15.34 -7.50
C LEU A 223 13.74 16.31 -6.60
N ASP A 224 13.34 17.58 -6.64
CA ASP A 224 13.84 18.60 -5.73
C ASP A 224 13.32 18.39 -4.30
N GLU A 225 13.99 18.98 -3.31
CA GLU A 225 13.69 18.76 -1.88
C GLU A 225 12.22 19.06 -1.53
N LEU A 226 11.66 20.16 -2.07
CA LEU A 226 10.26 20.53 -1.83
C LEU A 226 9.29 19.51 -2.44
N GLU A 227 9.59 19.03 -3.64
CA GLU A 227 8.77 18.07 -4.35
C GLU A 227 8.77 16.71 -3.64
N VAL A 228 9.93 16.25 -3.15
CA VAL A 228 10.03 15.04 -2.32
C VAL A 228 9.17 15.16 -1.07
N ARG A 229 9.27 16.28 -0.35
CA ARG A 229 8.48 16.50 0.87
C ARG A 229 7.00 16.46 0.59
N ARG A 230 6.55 17.18 -0.43
CA ARG A 230 5.13 17.20 -0.82
C ARG A 230 4.63 15.86 -1.34
N ALA A 231 5.45 15.11 -2.08
CA ALA A 231 5.10 13.76 -2.50
C ALA A 231 4.90 12.83 -1.28
N LEU A 232 5.73 12.95 -0.24
CA LEU A 232 5.60 12.18 1.00
C LEU A 232 4.40 12.63 1.85
N GLU A 233 4.10 13.92 1.87
CA GLU A 233 2.86 14.43 2.48
C GLU A 233 1.63 13.87 1.77
N ILE A 234 1.63 13.79 0.44
CA ILE A 234 0.54 13.14 -0.31
C ILE A 234 0.50 11.64 0.01
N PHE A 235 1.65 10.95 0.02
CA PHE A 235 1.75 9.51 0.25
C PHE A 235 1.01 9.07 1.53
N ILE A 236 1.20 9.77 2.64
CA ILE A 236 0.56 9.43 3.92
C ILE A 236 -0.96 9.68 3.95
N PHE A 237 -1.51 10.32 2.92
CA PHE A 237 -2.96 10.53 2.73
C PHE A 237 -3.51 9.83 1.48
N VAL A 238 -2.75 8.93 0.85
CA VAL A 238 -3.29 8.11 -0.24
C VAL A 238 -4.24 7.05 0.32
N PRO A 239 -5.47 6.89 -0.23
CA PRO A 239 -6.47 5.99 0.34
C PRO A 239 -6.01 4.55 0.58
N SER A 240 -5.37 3.89 -0.39
CA SER A 240 -4.84 2.54 -0.17
C SER A 240 -3.75 2.50 0.90
N VAL A 241 -2.86 3.49 0.95
CA VAL A 241 -1.79 3.55 1.95
C VAL A 241 -2.37 3.64 3.36
N VAL A 242 -3.41 4.44 3.56
CA VAL A 242 -4.02 4.61 4.89
C VAL A 242 -4.90 3.41 5.24
N MET A 243 -5.76 2.99 4.31
CA MET A 243 -6.80 2.00 4.58
C MET A 243 -6.27 0.56 4.58
N MET A 244 -5.31 0.23 3.72
CA MET A 244 -4.85 -1.15 3.53
C MET A 244 -3.70 -1.53 4.47
N THR A 245 -2.91 -0.55 4.90
CA THR A 245 -1.76 -0.78 5.78
C THR A 245 -2.16 -1.30 7.16
N ALA A 246 -3.26 -0.80 7.73
CA ALA A 246 -3.74 -1.28 9.02
C ALA A 246 -4.42 -2.67 8.94
N THR A 247 -4.55 -3.20 7.74
CA THR A 247 -5.42 -4.35 7.47
C THR A 247 -4.75 -5.53 6.79
N SER A 248 -3.46 -5.43 6.47
CA SER A 248 -2.72 -6.57 5.95
C SER A 248 -1.21 -6.42 6.12
N MET A 249 -0.52 -7.55 5.98
CA MET A 249 0.95 -7.62 5.94
C MET A 249 1.57 -6.93 4.72
N ASP A 250 0.76 -6.42 3.78
CA ASP A 250 1.26 -5.72 2.59
C ASP A 250 1.96 -4.41 2.94
N GLY A 251 1.65 -3.81 4.10
CA GLY A 251 2.42 -2.68 4.64
C GLY A 251 3.86 -3.04 4.98
N VAL A 252 4.09 -4.23 5.56
CA VAL A 252 5.44 -4.77 5.83
C VAL A 252 6.16 -5.07 4.53
N PHE A 253 5.46 -5.65 3.57
CA PHE A 253 6.01 -5.93 2.25
C PHE A 253 6.41 -4.67 1.49
N MET A 254 5.56 -3.63 1.50
CA MET A 254 5.90 -2.33 0.92
C MET A 254 7.19 -1.77 1.53
N PHE A 255 7.35 -1.83 2.86
CA PHE A 255 8.56 -1.40 3.53
C PHE A 255 9.80 -2.18 3.06
N LEU A 256 9.72 -3.52 3.00
CA LEU A 256 10.83 -4.36 2.55
C LEU A 256 11.19 -4.10 1.08
N VAL A 257 10.18 -3.98 0.21
CA VAL A 257 10.35 -3.67 -1.22
C VAL A 257 11.07 -2.34 -1.40
N TRP A 258 10.58 -1.26 -0.79
CA TRP A 258 11.19 0.06 -0.98
C TRP A 258 12.54 0.20 -0.29
N SER A 259 12.76 -0.51 0.82
CA SER A 259 14.09 -0.66 1.40
C SER A 259 15.05 -1.34 0.42
N ALA A 260 14.63 -2.44 -0.21
CA ALA A 260 15.43 -3.13 -1.23
C ALA A 260 15.75 -2.23 -2.43
N ILE A 261 14.74 -1.60 -3.04
CA ILE A 261 14.90 -0.70 -4.19
C ILE A 261 15.87 0.44 -3.84
N THR A 262 15.67 1.09 -2.69
CA THR A 262 16.46 2.25 -2.28
C THR A 262 17.90 1.87 -1.97
N LEU A 263 18.10 0.87 -1.11
CA LEU A 263 19.42 0.46 -0.65
C LEU A 263 20.24 -0.18 -1.76
N LEU A 264 19.63 -0.95 -2.66
CA LEU A 264 20.33 -1.48 -3.84
C LEU A 264 20.73 -0.35 -4.79
N TYR A 265 19.84 0.59 -5.10
CA TYR A 265 20.18 1.72 -5.97
C TYR A 265 21.34 2.56 -5.43
N ILE A 266 21.23 2.97 -4.16
CA ILE A 266 22.27 3.77 -3.50
C ILE A 266 23.53 2.93 -3.32
N GLY A 267 23.38 1.67 -2.93
CA GLY A 267 24.47 0.75 -2.65
C GLY A 267 25.32 0.48 -3.88
N TRP A 268 24.71 0.07 -4.99
CA TRP A 268 25.43 -0.21 -6.22
C TRP A 268 26.30 0.98 -6.64
N ARG A 269 25.76 2.20 -6.51
CA ARG A 269 26.46 3.44 -6.91
C ARG A 269 27.48 3.93 -5.89
N LYS A 270 27.25 3.73 -4.59
CA LYS A 270 28.04 4.39 -3.54
C LYS A 270 28.71 3.46 -2.54
N ASN A 271 28.05 2.39 -2.10
CA ASN A 271 28.51 1.62 -0.93
C ASN A 271 28.13 0.12 -1.01
N ILE A 272 29.12 -0.75 -0.81
CA ILE A 272 28.93 -2.21 -0.83
C ILE A 272 28.03 -2.72 0.30
N TRP A 273 28.10 -2.11 1.49
CA TRP A 273 27.26 -2.47 2.64
C TRP A 273 25.79 -2.17 2.40
N PHE A 274 25.48 -1.01 1.80
CA PHE A 274 24.10 -0.72 1.39
C PHE A 274 23.62 -1.69 0.29
N SER A 275 24.51 -2.16 -0.58
CA SER A 275 24.16 -3.20 -1.56
C SER A 275 23.81 -4.51 -0.86
N GLY A 276 24.59 -4.92 0.15
CA GLY A 276 24.30 -6.09 0.97
C GLY A 276 22.99 -5.97 1.75
N LEU A 277 22.77 -4.84 2.44
CA LEU A 277 21.54 -4.59 3.20
C LEU A 277 20.30 -4.52 2.29
N GLY A 278 20.42 -3.88 1.13
CA GLY A 278 19.33 -3.86 0.14
C GLY A 278 19.02 -5.24 -0.41
N SER A 279 20.05 -6.08 -0.58
CA SER A 279 19.88 -7.47 -0.98
C SER A 279 19.22 -8.33 0.11
N LEU A 280 19.59 -8.12 1.38
CA LEU A 280 18.93 -8.76 2.51
C LEU A 280 17.45 -8.35 2.59
N ALA A 281 17.13 -7.06 2.39
CA ALA A 281 15.76 -6.58 2.30
C ALA A 281 15.00 -7.23 1.13
N ALA A 282 15.65 -7.43 -0.03
CA ALA A 282 15.09 -8.13 -1.18
C ALA A 282 14.81 -9.61 -0.86
N ALA A 283 15.73 -10.28 -0.17
CA ALA A 283 15.57 -11.66 0.25
C ALA A 283 14.42 -11.80 1.27
N LEU A 284 14.31 -10.88 2.23
CA LEU A 284 13.20 -10.83 3.19
C LEU A 284 11.86 -10.51 2.50
N ALA A 285 11.85 -9.63 1.50
CA ALA A 285 10.66 -9.35 0.71
C ALA A 285 10.18 -10.61 -0.02
N LEU A 286 11.10 -11.33 -0.70
CA LEU A 286 10.79 -12.60 -1.35
C LEU A 286 10.34 -13.68 -0.35
N PHE A 287 11.00 -13.76 0.80
CA PHE A 287 10.67 -14.70 1.87
C PHE A 287 9.33 -14.38 2.55
N SER A 288 8.79 -13.18 2.35
CA SER A 288 7.46 -12.78 2.80
C SER A 288 6.41 -12.99 1.72
N ASN A 289 6.72 -12.66 0.46
CA ASN A 289 5.78 -12.76 -0.64
C ASN A 289 6.47 -12.99 -2.01
N PHE A 290 6.02 -14.01 -2.73
CA PHE A 290 6.53 -14.37 -4.06
C PHE A 290 6.25 -13.31 -5.14
N ILE A 291 5.30 -12.40 -4.92
CA ILE A 291 5.04 -11.27 -5.83
C ILE A 291 6.31 -10.42 -6.05
N PHE A 292 7.26 -10.43 -5.12
CA PHE A 292 8.56 -9.77 -5.29
C PHE A 292 9.31 -10.22 -6.55
N LEU A 293 9.16 -11.49 -6.97
CA LEU A 293 9.81 -12.01 -8.19
C LEU A 293 9.38 -11.26 -9.45
N LEU A 294 8.16 -10.70 -9.47
CA LEU A 294 7.66 -9.92 -10.60
C LEU A 294 8.40 -8.59 -10.77
N LEU A 295 9.18 -8.14 -9.77
CA LEU A 295 10.08 -6.99 -9.87
C LEU A 295 11.46 -7.37 -10.45
N GLY A 296 11.72 -8.64 -10.77
CA GLY A 296 12.98 -9.08 -11.38
C GLY A 296 13.38 -8.28 -12.63
N PRO A 297 12.50 -8.12 -13.63
CA PRO A 297 12.78 -7.26 -14.79
C PRO A 297 13.10 -5.81 -14.43
N PHE A 298 12.42 -5.26 -13.41
CA PHE A 298 12.71 -3.92 -12.91
C PHE A 298 14.12 -3.83 -12.34
N PHE A 299 14.55 -4.77 -11.48
CA PHE A 299 15.91 -4.77 -10.93
C PHE A 299 17.00 -4.97 -11.99
N LEU A 300 16.75 -5.78 -13.02
CA LEU A 300 17.66 -5.92 -14.17
C LEU A 300 17.80 -4.60 -14.92
N PHE A 301 16.69 -3.94 -15.22
CA PHE A 301 16.68 -2.61 -15.82
C PHE A 301 17.41 -1.59 -14.93
N TRP A 302 17.21 -1.65 -13.63
CA TRP A 302 17.81 -0.73 -12.65
C TRP A 302 19.33 -0.92 -12.52
N ALA A 303 19.80 -2.16 -12.58
CA ALA A 303 21.22 -2.51 -12.62
C ALA A 303 21.87 -2.00 -13.91
N TRP A 304 21.22 -2.24 -15.06
CA TRP A 304 21.66 -1.69 -16.35
C TRP A 304 21.73 -0.16 -16.33
N LEU A 305 20.70 0.51 -15.82
CA LEU A 305 20.66 1.96 -15.71
C LEU A 305 21.81 2.48 -14.85
N SER A 306 22.09 1.82 -13.72
CA SER A 306 23.18 2.18 -12.82
C SER A 306 24.54 2.08 -13.51
N LEU A 307 24.76 1.05 -14.34
CA LEU A 307 25.98 0.88 -15.13
C LEU A 307 26.08 1.89 -16.27
N LYS A 308 24.98 2.17 -16.97
CA LYS A 308 24.93 3.12 -18.09
C LYS A 308 25.27 4.54 -17.64
N GLN A 309 24.76 4.95 -16.47
CA GLN A 309 25.01 6.27 -15.90
C GLN A 309 26.38 6.41 -15.21
N ALA A 310 27.16 5.34 -15.11
CA ALA A 310 28.45 5.36 -14.44
C ALA A 310 29.58 5.82 -15.37
N VAL A 311 30.47 6.65 -14.82
CA VAL A 311 31.78 6.93 -15.42
C VAL A 311 32.55 5.62 -15.57
N VAL A 312 33.31 5.48 -16.66
CA VAL A 312 34.01 4.22 -17.01
C VAL A 312 34.81 3.63 -15.84
N ALA A 313 35.52 4.48 -15.09
CA ALA A 313 36.33 4.10 -13.94
C ALA A 313 35.53 3.45 -12.78
N ASP A 314 34.23 3.74 -12.64
CA ASP A 314 33.40 3.22 -11.54
C ASP A 314 32.55 2.01 -11.95
N ARG A 315 32.49 1.65 -13.23
CA ARG A 315 31.67 0.52 -13.73
C ARG A 315 32.05 -0.80 -13.05
N ILE A 316 33.35 -1.08 -12.91
CA ILE A 316 33.83 -2.30 -12.25
C ILE A 316 33.37 -2.33 -10.79
N LYS A 317 33.44 -1.21 -10.06
CA LYS A 317 32.97 -1.13 -8.67
C LYS A 317 31.47 -1.41 -8.57
N ILE A 318 30.66 -0.88 -9.49
CA ILE A 318 29.22 -1.12 -9.54
C ILE A 318 28.94 -2.60 -9.80
N VAL A 319 29.62 -3.22 -10.78
CA VAL A 319 29.49 -4.66 -11.06
C VAL A 319 29.82 -5.49 -9.81
N LEU A 320 30.95 -5.21 -9.15
CA LEU A 320 31.34 -5.93 -7.92
C LEU A 320 30.29 -5.78 -6.81
N ARG A 321 29.66 -4.62 -6.65
CA ARG A 321 28.60 -4.38 -5.67
C ARG A 321 27.29 -5.09 -6.02
N ILE A 322 26.97 -5.20 -7.32
CA ILE A 322 25.84 -6.01 -7.81
C ILE A 322 26.09 -7.49 -7.53
N LEU A 323 27.30 -7.99 -7.83
CA LEU A 323 27.69 -9.38 -7.55
C LEU A 323 27.69 -9.67 -6.04
N PHE A 324 28.18 -8.73 -5.22
CA PHE A 324 28.10 -8.85 -3.77
C PHE A 324 26.65 -8.89 -3.28
N ALA A 325 25.77 -8.02 -3.79
CA ALA A 325 24.35 -8.07 -3.48
C ALA A 325 23.76 -9.45 -3.85
N LEU A 326 24.05 -9.98 -5.05
CA LEU A 326 23.59 -11.30 -5.46
C LEU A 326 24.11 -12.41 -4.53
N ALA A 327 25.38 -12.34 -4.12
CA ALA A 327 25.96 -13.28 -3.17
C ALA A 327 25.24 -13.26 -1.82
N VAL A 328 24.94 -12.07 -1.27
CA VAL A 328 24.16 -11.93 -0.02
C VAL A 328 22.75 -12.51 -0.16
N PHE A 329 22.08 -12.28 -1.29
CA PHE A 329 20.75 -12.82 -1.56
C PHE A 329 20.75 -14.34 -1.54
N ILE A 330 21.70 -14.94 -2.27
CA ILE A 330 21.85 -16.40 -2.37
C ILE A 330 22.24 -16.97 -1.01
N LEU A 331 23.19 -16.34 -0.31
CA LEU A 331 23.67 -16.79 0.99
C LEU A 331 22.55 -16.81 2.03
N PHE A 332 21.61 -15.86 2.00
CA PHE A 332 20.46 -15.86 2.89
C PHE A 332 19.62 -17.14 2.75
N PHE A 333 19.19 -17.47 1.52
CA PHE A 333 18.39 -18.67 1.29
C PHE A 333 19.20 -19.96 1.45
N PHE A 334 20.47 -19.95 1.10
CA PHE A 334 21.38 -21.07 1.36
C PHE A 334 21.52 -21.33 2.86
N ALA A 335 21.72 -20.29 3.68
CA ALA A 335 21.82 -20.41 5.13
C ALA A 335 20.53 -20.95 5.74
N ILE A 336 19.36 -20.46 5.31
CA ILE A 336 18.07 -21.01 5.76
C ILE A 336 17.94 -22.49 5.41
N LYS A 337 18.29 -22.87 4.18
CA LYS A 337 18.27 -24.26 3.73
C LYS A 337 19.21 -25.13 4.56
N GLN A 338 20.46 -24.72 4.79
CA GLN A 338 21.39 -25.49 5.61
C GLN A 338 20.95 -25.61 7.07
N TRP A 339 20.33 -24.57 7.62
CA TRP A 339 19.95 -24.53 9.03
C TRP A 339 18.66 -25.29 9.33
N SER A 340 17.68 -25.26 8.42
CA SER A 340 16.32 -25.79 8.64
C SER A 340 15.87 -26.81 7.61
N ASP A 341 16.64 -27.08 6.56
CA ASP A 341 16.23 -27.84 5.36
C ASP A 341 15.10 -27.19 4.53
N TYR A 342 14.66 -26.00 4.91
CA TYR A 342 13.66 -25.26 4.16
C TYR A 342 14.20 -24.81 2.78
N SER A 343 13.45 -25.13 1.74
CA SER A 343 13.75 -24.73 0.36
C SER A 343 12.69 -23.74 -0.15
N ILE A 344 13.11 -22.49 -0.37
CA ILE A 344 12.25 -21.46 -0.96
C ILE A 344 11.78 -21.84 -2.37
N ILE A 345 12.59 -22.62 -3.09
CA ILE A 345 12.30 -23.09 -4.46
C ILE A 345 11.18 -24.13 -4.42
N ASP A 346 11.30 -25.15 -3.56
CA ASP A 346 10.29 -26.20 -3.46
C ASP A 346 8.97 -25.60 -2.96
N ASN A 347 9.04 -24.69 -1.99
CA ASN A 347 7.88 -23.94 -1.52
C ASN A 347 7.23 -23.11 -2.64
N PHE A 348 8.00 -22.49 -3.53
CA PHE A 348 7.44 -21.74 -4.66
C PHE A 348 6.60 -22.64 -5.57
N PHE A 349 7.09 -23.85 -5.90
CA PHE A 349 6.34 -24.78 -6.73
C PHE A 349 5.09 -25.33 -6.03
N SER A 350 5.18 -25.66 -4.73
CA SER A 350 4.01 -26.06 -3.94
C SER A 350 2.97 -24.94 -3.84
N ALA A 351 3.40 -23.70 -3.56
CA ALA A 351 2.53 -22.54 -3.48
C ALA A 351 1.88 -22.21 -4.84
N ARG A 352 2.62 -22.36 -5.93
CA ARG A 352 2.11 -22.17 -7.30
C ARG A 352 1.01 -23.18 -7.63
N LEU A 353 1.19 -24.45 -7.27
CA LEU A 353 0.18 -25.49 -7.47
C LEU A 353 -1.09 -25.14 -6.67
N ALA A 354 -0.95 -24.82 -5.39
CA ALA A 354 -2.08 -24.40 -4.56
C ALA A 354 -2.80 -23.16 -5.12
N ASN A 355 -2.06 -22.18 -5.64
CA ASN A 355 -2.65 -21.00 -6.26
C ASN A 355 -3.41 -21.34 -7.55
N SER A 356 -2.89 -22.26 -8.37
CA SER A 356 -3.55 -22.70 -9.60
C SER A 356 -4.88 -23.41 -9.34
N GLU A 357 -4.97 -24.15 -8.23
CA GLU A 357 -6.21 -24.79 -7.78
C GLU A 357 -7.22 -23.78 -7.25
N ALA A 358 -6.76 -22.74 -6.55
CA ALA A 358 -7.63 -21.74 -5.91
C ALA A 358 -8.19 -20.70 -6.88
N VAL A 359 -7.35 -20.19 -7.79
CA VAL A 359 -7.62 -18.96 -8.58
C VAL A 359 -8.03 -19.28 -10.03
N LYS A 360 -7.83 -20.53 -10.49
CA LYS A 360 -7.95 -20.93 -11.91
C LYS A 360 -7.19 -19.96 -12.85
N SER A 361 -7.35 -20.09 -14.16
CA SER A 361 -6.60 -19.26 -15.13
C SER A 361 -7.32 -17.95 -15.44
N ASN A 362 -6.60 -16.82 -15.43
CA ASN A 362 -7.12 -15.55 -15.97
C ASN A 362 -7.35 -15.57 -17.48
N PHE A 363 -6.91 -16.63 -18.15
CA PHE A 363 -7.05 -16.83 -19.58
C PHE A 363 -8.17 -17.82 -19.93
N GLU A 364 -9.14 -18.03 -19.03
CA GLU A 364 -10.34 -18.84 -19.30
C GLU A 364 -11.11 -18.32 -20.52
N SER A 365 -11.21 -16.99 -20.67
CA SER A 365 -11.70 -16.34 -21.90
C SER A 365 -11.14 -14.93 -22.03
N ALA A 366 -11.10 -14.40 -23.27
CA ALA A 366 -10.70 -13.02 -23.51
C ALA A 366 -11.61 -12.02 -22.75
N GLN A 367 -12.91 -12.31 -22.64
CA GLN A 367 -13.87 -11.47 -21.93
C GLN A 367 -13.53 -11.36 -20.43
N ILE A 368 -13.24 -12.48 -19.77
CA ILE A 368 -12.88 -12.51 -18.34
C ILE A 368 -11.54 -11.79 -18.11
N TYR A 369 -10.56 -12.02 -18.99
CA TYR A 369 -9.27 -11.33 -18.91
C TYR A 369 -9.42 -9.80 -18.98
N PHE A 370 -10.12 -9.28 -20.00
CA PHE A 370 -10.31 -7.83 -20.17
C PHE A 370 -11.17 -7.23 -19.05
N LEU A 371 -12.13 -7.98 -18.50
CA LEU A 371 -12.87 -7.57 -17.33
C LEU A 371 -11.94 -7.35 -16.13
N TYR A 372 -11.05 -8.31 -15.82
CA TYR A 372 -10.09 -8.14 -14.72
C TYR A 372 -9.10 -7.01 -14.97
N VAL A 373 -8.60 -6.83 -16.19
CA VAL A 373 -7.74 -5.70 -16.55
C VAL A 373 -8.42 -4.37 -16.25
N PHE A 374 -9.66 -4.20 -16.72
CA PHE A 374 -10.44 -2.99 -16.47
C PHE A 374 -10.69 -2.79 -14.97
N MET A 375 -11.13 -3.84 -14.26
CA MET A 375 -11.38 -3.79 -12.82
C MET A 375 -10.16 -3.39 -12.02
N ASN A 376 -9.01 -3.98 -12.34
CA ASN A 376 -7.76 -3.72 -11.63
C ASN A 376 -7.31 -2.26 -11.83
N ILE A 377 -7.39 -1.74 -13.07
CA ILE A 377 -7.04 -0.33 -13.35
C ILE A 377 -7.97 0.61 -12.59
N VAL A 378 -9.29 0.40 -12.68
CA VAL A 378 -10.27 1.29 -12.03
C VAL A 378 -10.09 1.27 -10.51
N ASN A 379 -9.92 0.09 -9.93
CA ASN A 379 -9.73 -0.08 -8.49
C ASN A 379 -8.43 0.59 -8.01
N PHE A 380 -7.33 0.39 -8.75
CA PHE A 380 -6.07 1.07 -8.49
C PHE A 380 -6.21 2.60 -8.53
N LEU A 381 -6.86 3.15 -9.56
CA LEU A 381 -7.05 4.60 -9.69
C LEU A 381 -7.93 5.18 -8.57
N ILE A 382 -9.00 4.47 -8.18
CA ILE A 382 -9.85 4.92 -7.07
C ILE A 382 -9.03 4.99 -5.79
N TYR A 383 -8.33 3.92 -5.41
CA TYR A 383 -7.57 3.91 -4.16
C TYR A 383 -6.24 4.67 -4.19
N PHE A 384 -5.74 5.02 -5.38
CA PHE A 384 -4.68 6.00 -5.54
C PHE A 384 -5.14 7.42 -5.14
N GLY A 385 -6.45 7.66 -5.18
CA GLY A 385 -7.09 8.93 -4.82
C GLY A 385 -7.56 9.68 -6.05
N LEU A 386 -8.87 9.85 -6.18
CA LEU A 386 -9.48 10.54 -7.32
C LEU A 386 -8.97 11.98 -7.52
N PRO A 387 -8.71 12.79 -6.47
CA PRO A 387 -8.07 14.09 -6.65
C PRO A 387 -6.71 13.98 -7.34
N LEU A 388 -5.92 12.95 -7.00
CA LEU A 388 -4.58 12.75 -7.55
C LEU A 388 -4.64 12.26 -8.99
N VAL A 389 -5.57 11.34 -9.29
CA VAL A 389 -5.87 10.88 -10.64
C VAL A 389 -6.28 12.06 -11.54
N TYR A 390 -7.15 12.95 -11.06
CA TYR A 390 -7.54 14.13 -11.83
C TYR A 390 -6.34 15.02 -12.15
N VAL A 391 -5.49 15.31 -11.16
CA VAL A 391 -4.31 16.16 -11.37
C VAL A 391 -3.31 15.50 -12.34
N PHE A 392 -3.15 14.18 -12.27
CA PHE A 392 -2.36 13.42 -13.24
C PHE A 392 -2.90 13.57 -14.68
N PHE A 393 -4.20 13.36 -14.88
CA PHE A 393 -4.80 13.41 -16.22
C PHE A 393 -4.97 14.83 -16.77
N GLN A 394 -5.06 15.85 -15.92
CA GLN A 394 -5.13 17.25 -16.37
C GLN A 394 -3.86 17.66 -17.14
N GLY A 395 -2.70 17.08 -16.79
CA GLY A 395 -1.42 17.35 -17.45
C GLY A 395 -1.03 16.33 -18.53
N TRP A 396 -1.90 15.36 -18.84
CA TRP A 396 -1.63 14.34 -19.85
C TRP A 396 -1.69 14.96 -21.27
N PRO A 397 -0.77 14.63 -22.21
CA PRO A 397 0.36 13.68 -22.14
C PRO A 397 1.70 14.27 -21.67
N THR A 398 1.77 15.58 -21.45
CA THR A 398 2.99 16.30 -21.07
C THR A 398 3.62 15.74 -19.79
N THR A 399 2.80 15.49 -18.76
CA THR A 399 3.23 14.85 -17.52
C THR A 399 3.99 13.56 -17.76
N PHE A 400 3.52 12.69 -18.67
CA PHE A 400 4.20 11.43 -18.96
C PHE A 400 5.53 11.62 -19.68
N LYS A 401 5.56 12.56 -20.64
CA LYS A 401 6.78 12.87 -21.40
C LYS A 401 7.88 13.37 -20.46
N GLU A 402 7.53 14.29 -19.57
CA GLU A 402 8.43 14.96 -18.62
C GLU A 402 8.70 14.13 -17.35
N SER A 403 7.93 13.06 -17.10
CA SER A 403 8.14 12.19 -15.95
C SER A 403 9.53 11.55 -15.89
N ASN A 404 10.03 11.41 -14.67
CA ASN A 404 11.27 10.71 -14.40
C ASN A 404 11.17 9.21 -14.70
N ILE A 405 12.32 8.55 -14.72
CA ILE A 405 12.42 7.14 -15.06
C ILE A 405 11.72 6.25 -14.02
N LEU A 406 11.68 6.64 -12.75
CA LEU A 406 11.05 5.86 -11.69
C LEU A 406 9.54 5.76 -11.94
N PHE A 407 8.87 6.88 -12.22
CA PHE A 407 7.45 6.88 -12.61
C PHE A 407 7.19 6.01 -13.85
N LYS A 408 8.01 6.16 -14.89
CA LYS A 408 7.89 5.36 -16.13
C LYS A 408 8.07 3.85 -15.86
N SER A 409 8.99 3.48 -14.97
CA SER A 409 9.15 2.10 -14.51
C SER A 409 7.89 1.59 -13.79
N GLY A 410 7.24 2.41 -12.96
CA GLY A 410 5.96 2.05 -12.34
C GLY A 410 4.87 1.73 -13.37
N VAL A 411 4.74 2.55 -14.42
CA VAL A 411 3.80 2.30 -15.52
C VAL A 411 4.13 0.99 -16.25
N LEU A 412 5.40 0.72 -16.54
CA LEU A 412 5.82 -0.55 -17.17
C LEU A 412 5.55 -1.77 -16.28
N ILE A 413 5.79 -1.67 -14.97
CA ILE A 413 5.48 -2.73 -14.00
C ILE A 413 3.97 -2.99 -13.99
N LEU A 414 3.16 -1.93 -13.93
CA LEU A 414 1.70 -2.04 -13.98
C LEU A 414 1.22 -2.73 -15.27
N LEU A 415 1.73 -2.30 -16.42
CA LEU A 415 1.40 -2.93 -17.71
C LEU A 415 1.83 -4.39 -17.75
N PHE A 416 3.00 -4.72 -17.21
CA PHE A 416 3.47 -6.10 -17.09
C PHE A 416 2.55 -6.94 -16.20
N PHE A 417 2.11 -6.40 -15.04
CA PHE A 417 1.21 -7.10 -14.13
C PHE A 417 -0.16 -7.36 -14.76
N LEU A 418 -0.66 -6.38 -15.52
CA LEU A 418 -1.89 -6.53 -16.30
C LEU A 418 -1.72 -7.59 -17.39
N ALA A 419 -0.62 -7.55 -18.15
CA ALA A 419 -0.34 -8.46 -19.26
C ALA A 419 -0.21 -9.93 -18.82
N VAL A 420 0.47 -10.17 -17.69
CA VAL A 420 0.65 -11.54 -17.17
C VAL A 420 -0.62 -12.02 -16.44
N GLY A 421 -1.50 -11.10 -16.03
CA GLY A 421 -2.73 -11.44 -15.33
C GLY A 421 -2.44 -12.18 -14.02
N VAL A 422 -1.59 -11.65 -13.15
CA VAL A 422 -1.26 -12.31 -11.86
C VAL A 422 -2.27 -11.95 -10.76
N PHE A 423 -3.06 -10.91 -10.95
CA PHE A 423 -3.93 -10.35 -9.90
C PHE A 423 -5.40 -10.46 -10.26
N GLN A 424 -6.15 -11.24 -9.49
CA GLN A 424 -7.62 -11.26 -9.51
C GLN A 424 -8.15 -10.48 -8.30
N ALA A 425 -8.73 -9.31 -8.57
CA ALA A 425 -9.27 -8.42 -7.55
C ALA A 425 -8.24 -8.02 -6.46
N ASN A 426 -8.68 -7.32 -5.40
CA ASN A 426 -7.83 -6.89 -4.27
C ASN A 426 -6.58 -6.06 -4.62
N VAL A 427 -6.50 -5.48 -5.82
CA VAL A 427 -5.30 -4.77 -6.29
C VAL A 427 -4.98 -3.52 -5.47
N GLU A 428 -5.96 -2.90 -4.82
CA GLU A 428 -5.73 -1.76 -3.94
C GLU A 428 -4.79 -2.09 -2.77
N ARG A 429 -4.77 -3.36 -2.37
CA ARG A 429 -3.90 -3.91 -1.34
C ARG A 429 -2.67 -4.57 -1.96
N LEU A 430 -2.87 -5.41 -2.98
CA LEU A 430 -1.78 -6.18 -3.62
C LEU A 430 -0.79 -5.29 -4.39
N TRP A 431 -1.22 -4.13 -4.88
CA TRP A 431 -0.39 -3.16 -5.58
C TRP A 431 0.07 -2.01 -4.69
N LEU A 432 -0.13 -2.10 -3.38
CA LEU A 432 0.32 -1.08 -2.43
C LEU A 432 1.81 -0.77 -2.59
N PHE A 433 2.63 -1.80 -2.84
CA PHE A 433 4.07 -1.63 -3.03
C PHE A 433 4.48 -0.94 -4.33
N ILE A 434 3.65 -0.92 -5.38
CA ILE A 434 3.96 -0.17 -6.62
C ILE A 434 3.45 1.27 -6.57
N LEU A 435 2.61 1.61 -5.59
CA LEU A 435 2.01 2.93 -5.47
C LEU A 435 3.02 4.08 -5.43
N PRO A 436 4.16 3.97 -4.70
CA PRO A 436 5.07 5.12 -4.60
C PRO A 436 5.74 5.48 -5.94
N PHE A 437 5.77 4.58 -6.94
CA PHE A 437 6.19 4.97 -8.30
C PHE A 437 5.27 6.03 -8.91
N PHE A 438 3.98 5.99 -8.60
CA PHE A 438 2.97 6.88 -9.18
C PHE A 438 2.89 8.22 -8.45
N LEU A 439 3.65 8.44 -7.38
CA LEU A 439 3.77 9.74 -6.71
C LEU A 439 4.89 10.61 -7.30
N MET A 440 5.65 10.06 -8.24
CA MET A 440 6.88 10.63 -8.78
C MET A 440 6.68 11.29 -10.16
N PHE A 441 5.50 11.82 -10.47
CA PHE A 441 5.27 12.54 -11.74
C PHE A 441 5.34 14.06 -11.54
N PRO A 442 5.78 14.83 -12.56
CA PRO A 442 5.74 16.29 -12.54
C PRO A 442 4.31 16.76 -12.29
N ASN A 443 4.10 17.40 -11.15
CA ASN A 443 2.79 17.82 -10.70
C ASN A 443 2.85 19.27 -10.25
N LYS A 444 1.89 20.08 -10.72
CA LYS A 444 1.72 21.48 -10.28
C LYS A 444 1.65 21.60 -8.76
N LEU A 445 1.07 20.62 -8.06
CA LEU A 445 0.98 20.57 -6.59
C LEU A 445 2.34 20.63 -5.88
N PHE A 446 3.41 20.18 -6.54
CA PHE A 446 4.76 20.19 -5.96
C PHE A 446 5.40 21.58 -5.99
N LYS A 447 4.90 22.49 -6.84
CA LYS A 447 5.45 23.82 -7.02
C LYS A 447 4.93 24.81 -5.98
N GLU A 448 5.79 25.73 -5.54
CA GLU A 448 5.45 26.72 -4.52
C GLU A 448 4.30 27.64 -4.96
N GLU A 449 4.24 28.00 -6.24
CA GLU A 449 3.18 28.81 -6.86
C GLU A 449 1.78 28.21 -6.69
N ASN A 450 1.65 26.88 -6.59
CA ASN A 450 0.37 26.18 -6.41
C ASN A 450 0.12 25.75 -4.96
N GLN A 451 0.83 26.34 -4.00
CA GLN A 451 0.65 26.03 -2.57
C GLN A 451 -0.79 26.24 -2.11
N SER A 452 -1.52 27.19 -2.71
CA SER A 452 -2.93 27.45 -2.42
C SER A 452 -3.86 26.29 -2.79
N LEU A 453 -3.45 25.40 -3.71
CA LEU A 453 -4.21 24.22 -4.13
C LEU A 453 -3.87 22.97 -3.32
N PHE A 454 -2.72 22.94 -2.63
CA PHE A 454 -2.25 21.74 -1.94
C PHE A 454 -3.11 21.36 -0.73
N ASN A 455 -3.47 22.33 0.12
CA ASN A 455 -4.37 22.08 1.26
C ASN A 455 -5.77 21.60 0.84
N PRO A 456 -6.46 22.25 -0.12
CA PRO A 456 -7.76 21.75 -0.59
C PRO A 456 -7.64 20.36 -1.24
N PHE A 457 -6.54 20.07 -1.92
CA PHE A 457 -6.27 18.74 -2.44
C PHE A 457 -6.22 17.68 -1.32
N LEU A 458 -5.41 17.90 -0.28
CA LEU A 458 -5.32 16.98 0.85
C LEU A 458 -6.65 16.83 1.60
N PHE A 459 -7.44 17.91 1.68
CA PHE A 459 -8.76 17.89 2.27
C PHE A 459 -9.72 16.96 1.51
N LEU A 460 -9.66 16.93 0.18
CA LEU A 460 -10.44 15.97 -0.62
C LEU A 460 -9.95 14.53 -0.46
N MET A 461 -8.64 14.32 -0.29
CA MET A 461 -8.09 13.00 0.01
C MET A 461 -8.61 12.48 1.36
N LEU A 462 -8.62 13.32 2.40
CA LEU A 462 -9.24 12.99 3.70
C LEU A 462 -10.70 12.59 3.53
N PHE A 463 -11.48 13.36 2.77
CA PHE A 463 -12.89 13.03 2.53
C PHE A 463 -13.04 11.66 1.91
N GLN A 464 -12.27 11.37 0.85
CA GLN A 464 -12.32 10.08 0.19
C GLN A 464 -12.00 8.95 1.17
N ILE A 465 -10.95 9.09 1.98
CA ILE A 465 -10.55 8.09 2.99
C ILE A 465 -11.69 7.84 3.99
N VAL A 466 -12.18 8.89 4.65
CA VAL A 466 -13.20 8.76 5.70
C VAL A 466 -14.50 8.19 5.15
N VAL A 467 -14.97 8.73 4.03
CA VAL A 467 -16.22 8.25 3.41
C VAL A 467 -16.07 6.80 2.95
N THR A 468 -14.94 6.43 2.35
CA THR A 468 -14.71 5.06 1.88
C THR A 468 -14.67 4.08 3.06
N GLN A 469 -13.95 4.44 4.13
CA GLN A 469 -13.83 3.61 5.34
C GLN A 469 -15.17 3.43 6.07
N VAL A 470 -16.01 4.47 6.11
CA VAL A 470 -17.33 4.42 6.74
C VAL A 470 -18.31 3.62 5.89
N LEU A 471 -18.35 3.86 4.57
CA LEU A 471 -19.36 3.30 3.68
C LEU A 471 -19.07 1.88 3.24
N PHE A 472 -17.80 1.50 3.09
CA PHE A 472 -17.42 0.24 2.48
C PHE A 472 -16.60 -0.60 3.44
N TYR A 473 -16.90 -1.91 3.47
CA TYR A 473 -16.08 -2.90 4.17
C TYR A 473 -15.14 -3.57 3.19
N THR A 474 -13.86 -3.47 3.48
CA THR A 474 -12.76 -3.89 2.61
C THR A 474 -12.27 -5.31 2.90
N PHE A 475 -12.82 -6.02 3.90
CA PHE A 475 -12.32 -7.35 4.28
C PHE A 475 -13.45 -8.33 4.64
N PHE A 476 -13.50 -9.51 4.00
CA PHE A 476 -14.34 -10.68 4.35
C PHE A 476 -13.53 -11.82 4.97
#